data_AF-A0A1I8EMQ3-F1
#
_entry.id   AF-A0A1I8EMQ3-F1
#
_cell.length_a   1.000
_cell.length_b   1.000
_cell.length_c   1.000
_cell.angle_alpha   90.00
_cell.angle_beta   90.00
_cell.angle_gamma   90.00
#
_symmetry.space_group_name_H-M   'P 1'
#
loop_
_entity.id
_entity.type
_entity.pdbx_description
1 polymer ?
#
loop_
_entity_poly.entity_id
_entity_poly.type
_entity_poly.pdbx_seq_one_letter_code
_entity_poly.pdbx_strand_id
1 'polypeptide(L)'
;MILELIITSILLLSNRNAARRVPHCVLKCKDAHMQQMEKEWSLNFAFPLLSLLKATGNETAAYNRAVEICRSNDLLINCLAGCNKTNERKIIELGLLPWREICLNLPVLQAQFPCWRQNIDNLTSNCRKQSYELRERIKFLTVNESPSVLQRICLSLDKFADCSVRNYGHLCGQSSENFIDRLLWISRSAIYDMLTVKWPILPPSFGRVKNYLFGLKNSKYSLHYGKE
;
A
#
# COMPACT_ATOMS: atom_id res chain seq x y z
N MET A 1 -3.86 -1.50 -8.59
CA MET A 1 -4.70 -0.30 -8.89
C MET A 1 -4.35 0.99 -8.12
N ILE A 2 -4.56 1.18 -6.80
CA ILE A 2 -4.31 2.52 -6.16
C ILE A 2 -2.82 2.86 -6.07
N LEU A 3 -1.99 1.95 -5.56
CA LEU A 3 -0.54 2.18 -5.50
C LEU A 3 0.08 2.21 -6.89
N GLU A 4 -0.36 1.33 -7.81
CA GLU A 4 0.02 1.43 -9.22
C GLU A 4 -0.46 2.73 -9.87
N LEU A 5 -1.66 3.24 -9.60
CA LEU A 5 -2.12 4.52 -10.14
C LEU A 5 -1.37 5.69 -9.52
N ILE A 6 -0.98 5.62 -8.24
CA ILE A 6 -0.15 6.63 -7.58
C ILE A 6 1.29 6.55 -8.11
N ILE A 7 1.85 5.36 -8.27
CA ILE A 7 3.18 5.13 -8.86
C ILE A 7 3.16 5.58 -10.32
N THR A 8 2.15 5.20 -11.10
CA THR A 8 1.96 5.60 -12.50
C THR A 8 1.74 7.11 -12.58
N SER A 9 0.99 7.71 -11.66
CA SER A 9 0.88 9.17 -11.54
C SER A 9 2.24 9.78 -11.26
N ILE A 10 2.97 9.33 -10.25
CA ILE A 10 4.25 9.93 -9.88
C ILE A 10 5.30 9.75 -11.00
N LEU A 11 5.31 8.58 -11.65
CA LEU A 11 6.25 8.22 -12.72
C LEU A 11 5.90 8.88 -14.06
N LEU A 12 4.62 8.88 -14.50
CA LEU A 12 4.20 9.53 -15.74
C LEU A 12 4.18 11.06 -15.62
N LEU A 13 3.85 11.58 -14.43
CA LEU A 13 3.72 13.01 -14.21
C LEU A 13 5.04 13.69 -13.81
N SER A 14 6.15 12.95 -13.70
CA SER A 14 7.50 13.55 -13.56
C SER A 14 7.97 14.26 -14.85
N ASN A 15 7.16 14.22 -15.91
CA ASN A 15 7.60 14.36 -17.30
C ASN A 15 7.22 15.68 -17.99
N ARG A 16 7.21 16.82 -17.29
CA ARG A 16 7.01 18.10 -17.99
C ARG A 16 8.27 18.91 -18.28
N ASN A 17 9.42 18.68 -17.63
CA ASN A 17 10.61 19.49 -17.90
C ASN A 17 11.99 18.82 -17.70
N ALA A 18 12.08 17.52 -17.46
CA ALA A 18 13.36 16.82 -17.46
C ALA A 18 13.16 15.38 -17.92
N ALA A 19 13.96 14.94 -18.90
CA ALA A 19 14.04 13.56 -19.34
C ALA A 19 14.69 12.67 -18.24
N ARG A 20 14.06 12.53 -17.07
CA ARG A 20 14.39 11.47 -16.12
C ARG A 20 13.80 10.17 -16.66
N ARG A 21 14.56 9.48 -17.51
CA ARG A 21 14.29 8.08 -17.83
C ARG A 21 14.44 7.27 -16.54
N VAL A 22 13.42 6.50 -16.17
CA VAL A 22 13.52 5.52 -15.08
C VAL A 22 14.77 4.67 -15.32
N PRO A 23 15.66 4.49 -14.33
CA PRO A 23 16.90 3.75 -14.54
C PRO A 23 16.65 2.33 -15.03
N HIS A 24 17.40 1.88 -16.03
CA HIS A 24 17.24 0.55 -16.63
C HIS A 24 17.38 -0.59 -15.60
N CYS A 25 18.27 -0.44 -14.61
CA CYS A 25 18.40 -1.38 -13.50
C CYS A 25 17.09 -1.55 -12.73
N VAL A 26 16.46 -0.42 -12.36
CA VAL A 26 15.21 -0.39 -11.60
C VAL A 26 14.06 -1.00 -12.42
N LEU A 27 13.98 -0.67 -13.71
CA LEU A 27 13.01 -1.27 -14.62
C LEU A 27 13.18 -2.78 -14.73
N LYS A 28 14.40 -3.28 -14.91
CA LYS A 28 14.68 -4.72 -14.99
C LYS A 28 14.21 -5.47 -13.72
N CYS A 29 14.49 -4.93 -12.54
CA CYS A 29 14.02 -5.50 -11.29
C CYS A 29 12.49 -5.52 -11.20
N LYS A 30 11.85 -4.40 -11.55
CA LYS A 30 10.39 -4.26 -11.54
C LYS A 30 9.72 -5.23 -12.51
N ASP A 31 10.21 -5.33 -13.75
CA ASP A 31 9.62 -6.17 -14.79
C ASP A 31 9.78 -7.67 -14.48
N ALA A 32 10.94 -8.08 -13.95
CA ALA A 32 11.15 -9.46 -13.48
C ALA A 32 10.20 -9.82 -12.31
N HIS A 33 10.00 -8.90 -11.36
CA HIS A 33 9.04 -9.08 -10.28
C HIS A 33 7.60 -9.16 -10.80
N MET A 34 7.26 -8.35 -11.81
CA MET A 34 5.93 -8.34 -12.41
C MET A 34 5.55 -9.64 -13.10
N GLN A 35 6.51 -10.29 -13.75
CA GLN A 35 6.30 -11.62 -14.33
C GLN A 35 5.93 -12.66 -13.26
N GLN A 36 6.40 -12.52 -12.02
CA GLN A 36 6.13 -13.45 -10.92
C GLN A 36 4.82 -13.14 -10.17
N MET A 37 4.37 -11.89 -10.21
CA MET A 37 3.20 -11.41 -9.45
C MET A 37 1.89 -11.46 -10.24
N GLU A 38 1.93 -11.71 -11.55
CA GLU A 38 0.78 -11.77 -12.46
C GLU A 38 -0.26 -10.63 -12.21
N LYS A 39 -1.55 -10.95 -12.02
CA LYS A 39 -2.64 -9.97 -11.88
C LYS A 39 -2.74 -9.35 -10.47
N GLU A 40 -2.01 -9.88 -9.48
CA GLU A 40 -2.20 -9.54 -8.06
C GLU A 40 -1.68 -8.14 -7.67
N TRP A 41 -0.79 -7.54 -8.46
CA TRP A 41 -0.40 -6.14 -8.25
C TRP A 41 -1.56 -5.16 -8.51
N SER A 42 -2.49 -5.58 -9.36
CA SER A 42 -3.52 -4.72 -9.92
C SER A 42 -4.89 -4.83 -9.25
N LEU A 43 -5.26 -5.99 -8.70
CA LEU A 43 -6.67 -6.37 -8.61
C LEU A 43 -7.52 -5.58 -7.61
N ASN A 44 -7.07 -5.28 -6.39
CA ASN A 44 -7.77 -4.34 -5.49
C ASN A 44 -6.83 -3.94 -4.34
N PHE A 45 -6.07 -2.87 -4.51
CA PHE A 45 -5.17 -2.36 -3.45
C PHE A 45 -5.89 -1.97 -2.15
N ALA A 46 -7.19 -1.65 -2.22
CA ALA A 46 -8.00 -1.41 -1.02
C ALA A 46 -8.04 -2.65 -0.10
N PHE A 47 -7.96 -3.86 -0.67
CA PHE A 47 -8.05 -5.13 0.03
C PHE A 47 -7.27 -6.26 -0.69
N PRO A 48 -5.94 -6.17 -0.85
CA PRO A 48 -5.16 -7.19 -1.57
C PRO A 48 -5.36 -8.58 -0.96
N LEU A 49 -5.54 -8.64 0.36
CA LEU A 49 -5.77 -9.86 1.11
C LEU A 49 -7.15 -10.48 0.90
N LEU A 50 -8.20 -9.65 0.74
CA LEU A 50 -9.51 -10.17 0.33
C LEU A 50 -9.50 -10.61 -1.13
N SER A 51 -8.73 -9.95 -1.99
CA SER A 51 -8.53 -10.37 -3.37
C SER A 51 -7.91 -11.77 -3.44
N LEU A 52 -6.89 -12.06 -2.61
CA LEU A 52 -6.31 -13.40 -2.49
C LEU A 52 -7.35 -14.43 -2.04
N LEU A 53 -8.15 -14.11 -1.03
CA LEU A 53 -9.21 -15.00 -0.54
C LEU A 53 -10.30 -15.25 -1.61
N LYS A 54 -10.70 -14.21 -2.35
CA LYS A 54 -11.68 -14.34 -3.45
C LYS A 54 -11.16 -15.18 -4.60
N ALA A 55 -9.90 -14.95 -5.00
CA ALA A 55 -9.31 -15.63 -6.14
C ALA A 55 -9.12 -17.13 -5.88
N THR A 56 -8.75 -17.48 -4.64
CA THR A 56 -8.46 -18.87 -4.27
C THR A 56 -9.67 -19.63 -3.72
N GLY A 57 -10.64 -18.94 -3.12
CA GLY A 57 -11.77 -19.55 -2.41
C GLY A 57 -11.39 -20.40 -1.19
N ASN A 58 -10.10 -20.45 -0.84
CA ASN A 58 -9.53 -21.36 0.15
C ASN A 58 -8.46 -20.64 0.98
N GLU A 59 -8.58 -20.73 2.31
CA GLU A 59 -7.73 -20.00 3.27
C GLU A 59 -6.26 -20.47 3.22
N THR A 60 -6.04 -21.77 3.05
CA THR A 60 -4.68 -22.34 2.95
C THR A 60 -4.02 -21.93 1.64
N ALA A 61 -4.76 -21.96 0.53
CA ALA A 61 -4.27 -21.49 -0.76
C ALA A 61 -3.97 -19.98 -0.73
N ALA A 62 -4.85 -19.16 -0.13
CA ALA A 62 -4.61 -17.73 0.06
C ALA A 62 -3.36 -17.46 0.91
N TYR A 63 -3.13 -18.25 1.96
CA TYR A 63 -1.95 -18.15 2.81
C TYR A 63 -0.67 -18.51 2.06
N ASN A 64 -0.65 -19.65 1.38
CA ASN A 64 0.49 -20.07 0.57
C ASN A 64 0.80 -19.03 -0.52
N ARG A 65 -0.23 -18.44 -1.14
CA ARG A 65 -0.04 -17.36 -2.10
C ARG A 65 0.55 -16.10 -1.46
N ALA A 66 0.14 -15.74 -0.25
CA ALA A 66 0.74 -14.63 0.49
C ALA A 66 2.23 -14.89 0.80
N VAL A 67 2.59 -16.13 1.16
CA VAL A 67 4.00 -16.54 1.37
C VAL A 67 4.83 -16.39 0.08
N GLU A 68 4.29 -16.81 -1.05
CA GLU A 68 4.96 -16.66 -2.36
C GLU A 68 5.18 -15.18 -2.71
N ILE A 69 4.19 -14.33 -2.46
CA ILE A 69 4.30 -12.88 -2.67
C ILE A 69 5.39 -12.29 -1.78
N CYS A 70 5.47 -12.71 -0.51
CA CYS A 70 6.53 -12.29 0.39
C CYS A 70 7.92 -12.64 -0.14
N ARG A 71 8.11 -13.89 -0.60
CA ARG A 71 9.36 -14.30 -1.22
C ARG A 71 9.70 -13.48 -2.47
N SER A 72 8.70 -13.22 -3.31
CA SER A 72 8.86 -12.40 -4.53
C SER A 72 9.24 -10.96 -4.21
N ASN A 73 8.66 -10.37 -3.17
CA ASN A 73 8.99 -9.03 -2.68
C ASN A 73 10.43 -8.95 -2.15
N ASP A 74 10.91 -9.97 -1.44
CA ASP A 74 12.29 -10.04 -0.97
C ASP A 74 13.29 -10.10 -2.13
N LEU A 75 12.97 -10.88 -3.17
CA LEU A 75 13.77 -10.92 -4.39
C LEU A 75 13.83 -9.55 -5.09
N LEU A 76 12.71 -8.82 -5.15
CA LEU A 76 12.69 -7.46 -5.68
C LEU A 76 13.55 -6.51 -4.85
N ILE A 77 13.45 -6.54 -3.52
CA ILE A 77 14.26 -5.72 -2.62
C ILE A 77 15.75 -5.99 -2.83
N ASN A 78 16.14 -7.26 -2.90
CA ASN A 78 17.52 -7.67 -3.14
C ASN A 78 18.01 -7.21 -4.53
N CYS A 79 17.18 -7.30 -5.56
CA CYS A 79 17.50 -6.78 -6.89
C CYS A 79 17.72 -5.25 -6.86
N LEU A 80 16.81 -4.50 -6.22
CA LEU A 80 16.90 -3.05 -6.10
C LEU A 80 18.13 -2.60 -5.29
N ALA A 81 18.59 -3.41 -4.33
CA ALA A 81 19.80 -3.12 -3.56
C ALA A 81 21.04 -3.00 -4.46
N GLY A 82 21.09 -3.73 -5.58
CA GLY A 82 22.15 -3.63 -6.59
C GLY A 82 22.03 -2.43 -7.55
N CYS A 83 20.93 -1.67 -7.49
CA CYS A 83 20.74 -0.48 -8.31
C CYS A 83 21.17 0.80 -7.57
N ASN A 84 21.57 1.83 -8.32
CA ASN A 84 21.83 3.17 -7.77
C ASN A 84 20.62 3.70 -6.97
N LYS A 85 20.90 4.48 -5.92
CA LYS A 85 19.85 5.17 -5.15
C LYS A 85 19.22 6.26 -6.03
N THR A 86 17.98 6.05 -6.47
CA THR A 86 17.20 7.03 -7.22
C THR A 86 15.80 7.20 -6.63
N ASN A 87 15.11 8.26 -7.04
CA ASN A 87 13.73 8.51 -6.64
C ASN A 87 12.79 7.37 -7.06
N GLU A 88 13.01 6.78 -8.23
CA GLU A 88 12.21 5.67 -8.74
C GLU A 88 12.42 4.40 -7.92
N ARG A 89 13.68 4.09 -7.57
CA ARG A 89 13.98 3.01 -6.61
C ARG A 89 13.26 3.24 -5.28
N LYS A 90 13.36 4.45 -4.72
CA LYS A 90 12.70 4.83 -3.47
C LYS A 90 11.18 4.65 -3.55
N ILE A 91 10.55 5.09 -4.64
CA ILE A 91 9.11 4.93 -4.86
C ILE A 91 8.71 3.45 -4.86
N ILE A 92 9.47 2.58 -5.53
CA ILE A 92 9.19 1.14 -5.53
C ILE A 92 9.37 0.56 -4.12
N GLU A 93 10.46 0.90 -3.42
CA GLU A 93 10.72 0.43 -2.05
C GLU A 93 9.61 0.85 -1.07
N LEU A 94 9.15 2.11 -1.14
CA LEU A 94 8.01 2.59 -0.36
C LEU A 94 6.74 1.79 -0.67
N GLY A 95 6.55 1.39 -1.92
CA GLY A 95 5.39 0.62 -2.35
C GLY A 95 5.31 -0.79 -1.78
N LEU A 96 6.45 -1.31 -1.33
CA LEU A 96 6.53 -2.63 -0.70
C LEU A 96 6.26 -2.58 0.81
N LEU A 97 6.21 -1.40 1.45
CA LEU A 97 6.04 -1.30 2.90
C LEU A 97 4.78 -2.01 3.44
N PRO A 98 3.58 -1.89 2.83
CA PRO A 98 2.40 -2.61 3.29
C PRO A 98 2.58 -4.14 3.20
N TRP A 99 3.25 -4.62 2.16
CA TRP A 99 3.54 -6.05 2.02
C TRP A 99 4.59 -6.52 3.02
N ARG A 100 5.62 -5.73 3.33
CA ARG A 100 6.58 -6.07 4.39
C ARG A 100 5.88 -6.28 5.73
N GLU A 101 4.91 -5.42 6.06
CA GLU A 101 4.09 -5.59 7.27
C GLU A 101 3.30 -6.91 7.24
N ILE A 102 2.66 -7.22 6.12
CA ILE A 102 1.94 -8.49 5.93
C ILE A 102 2.89 -9.67 6.12
N CYS A 103 4.08 -9.63 5.52
CA CYS A 103 5.06 -10.71 5.57
C CYS A 103 5.59 -10.98 6.98
N LEU A 104 5.82 -9.92 7.76
CA LEU A 104 6.23 -10.03 9.17
C LEU A 104 5.13 -10.60 10.07
N ASN A 105 3.87 -10.54 9.64
CA ASN A 105 2.71 -10.93 10.44
C ASN A 105 1.86 -12.00 9.73
N LEU A 106 2.46 -12.83 8.88
CA LEU A 106 1.78 -13.93 8.17
C LEU A 106 0.95 -14.85 9.10
N PRO A 107 1.42 -15.22 10.31
CA PRO A 107 0.61 -16.02 11.23
C PRO A 107 -0.66 -15.29 11.70
N VAL A 108 -0.58 -13.98 11.95
CA VAL A 108 -1.74 -13.16 12.32
C VAL A 108 -2.74 -13.12 11.17
N LEU A 109 -2.23 -12.91 9.95
CA LEU A 109 -3.04 -12.92 8.73
C LEU A 109 -3.78 -14.25 8.55
N GLN A 110 -3.07 -15.37 8.67
CA GLN A 110 -3.64 -16.71 8.54
C GLN A 110 -4.82 -16.91 9.50
N ALA A 111 -4.66 -16.46 10.75
CA ALA A 111 -5.71 -16.55 11.76
C ALA A 111 -6.96 -15.69 11.44
N GLN A 112 -6.82 -14.63 10.64
CA GLN A 112 -7.96 -13.79 10.25
C GLN A 112 -8.76 -14.35 9.06
N PHE A 113 -8.12 -15.14 8.19
CA PHE A 113 -8.71 -15.63 6.94
C PHE A 113 -10.04 -16.38 7.08
N PRO A 114 -10.28 -17.24 8.09
CA PRO A 114 -11.57 -17.89 8.26
C PRO A 114 -12.73 -16.91 8.39
N CYS A 115 -12.60 -15.92 9.27
CA CYS A 115 -13.64 -14.90 9.45
C CYS A 115 -13.80 -14.02 8.22
N TRP A 116 -12.68 -13.61 7.60
CA TRP A 116 -12.72 -12.77 6.41
C TRP A 116 -13.39 -13.46 5.23
N ARG A 117 -13.16 -14.77 5.06
CA ARG A 117 -13.82 -15.57 4.02
C ARG A 117 -15.32 -15.66 4.25
N GLN A 118 -15.75 -15.89 5.50
CA GLN A 118 -17.18 -15.95 5.84
C GLN A 118 -17.89 -14.62 5.62
N ASN A 119 -17.19 -13.50 5.82
CA ASN A 119 -17.74 -12.15 5.72
C ASN A 119 -17.32 -11.40 4.44
N ILE A 120 -16.84 -12.11 3.42
CA ILE A 120 -16.10 -11.50 2.30
C ILE A 120 -16.91 -10.48 1.51
N ASP A 121 -18.21 -10.72 1.37
CA ASP A 121 -19.12 -9.81 0.67
C ASP A 121 -19.37 -8.53 1.47
N ASN A 122 -19.64 -8.65 2.76
CA ASN A 122 -19.83 -7.52 3.68
C ASN A 122 -18.54 -6.69 3.82
N LEU A 123 -17.39 -7.36 3.91
CA LEU A 123 -16.08 -6.70 3.95
C LEU A 123 -15.80 -5.91 2.67
N THR A 124 -16.32 -6.36 1.53
CA THR A 124 -16.17 -5.67 0.24
C THR A 124 -17.20 -4.55 0.05
N SER A 125 -18.45 -4.77 0.46
CA SER A 125 -19.58 -3.90 0.11
C SER A 125 -19.74 -2.71 1.05
N ASN A 126 -19.52 -2.89 2.35
CA ASN A 126 -19.82 -1.87 3.37
C ASN A 126 -19.01 -0.58 3.19
N CYS A 127 -17.78 -0.68 2.70
CA CYS A 127 -16.90 0.46 2.42
C CYS A 127 -16.76 0.78 0.93
N ARG A 128 -17.66 0.25 0.08
CA ARG A 128 -17.60 0.43 -1.39
C ARG A 128 -17.65 1.90 -1.79
N LYS A 129 -18.48 2.71 -1.14
CA LYS A 129 -18.61 4.15 -1.43
C LYS A 129 -17.30 4.89 -1.20
N GLN A 130 -16.68 4.70 -0.04
CA GLN A 130 -15.42 5.35 0.34
C GLN A 130 -14.28 4.87 -0.55
N SER A 131 -14.23 3.57 -0.85
CA SER A 131 -13.26 3.01 -1.80
C SER A 131 -13.43 3.60 -3.21
N TYR A 132 -14.66 3.76 -3.69
CA TYR A 132 -14.93 4.36 -5.00
C TYR A 132 -14.49 5.82 -5.04
N GLU A 133 -14.87 6.63 -4.04
CA GLU A 133 -14.49 8.04 -3.94
C GLU A 133 -12.96 8.21 -3.96
N LEU A 134 -12.24 7.40 -3.19
CA LEU A 134 -10.78 7.41 -3.16
C LEU A 134 -10.17 7.10 -4.54
N ARG A 135 -10.66 6.04 -5.21
CA ARG A 135 -10.18 5.64 -6.54
C ARG A 135 -10.38 6.74 -7.58
N GLU A 136 -11.55 7.36 -7.61
CA GLU A 136 -11.85 8.43 -8.55
C GLU A 136 -10.97 9.67 -8.31
N ARG A 137 -10.69 10.02 -7.04
CA ARG A 137 -9.78 11.14 -6.73
C ARG A 137 -8.34 10.88 -7.15
N ILE A 138 -7.85 9.66 -6.94
CA ILE A 138 -6.51 9.27 -7.38
C ILE A 138 -6.43 9.31 -8.91
N LYS A 139 -7.46 8.80 -9.62
CA LYS A 139 -7.52 8.93 -11.08
C LYS A 139 -7.50 10.39 -11.49
N PHE A 140 -8.27 11.25 -10.83
CA PHE A 140 -8.32 12.67 -11.15
C PHE A 140 -6.97 13.38 -10.96
N LEU A 141 -6.12 12.94 -10.01
CA LEU A 141 -4.76 13.46 -9.85
C LEU A 141 -3.89 13.27 -11.10
N THR A 142 -4.14 12.23 -11.91
CA THR A 142 -3.42 12.02 -13.17
C THR A 142 -3.69 13.10 -14.22
N VAL A 143 -4.83 13.79 -14.11
CA VAL A 143 -5.28 14.79 -15.08
C VAL A 143 -5.15 16.21 -14.54
N ASN A 144 -5.34 16.41 -13.22
CA ASN A 144 -5.28 17.71 -12.57
C ASN A 144 -4.40 17.65 -11.31
N GLU A 145 -3.18 18.13 -11.50
CA GLU A 145 -2.19 18.23 -10.45
C GLU A 145 -2.33 19.53 -9.68
N SER A 146 -3.00 19.48 -8.53
CA SER A 146 -3.05 20.63 -7.63
C SER A 146 -3.03 20.23 -6.16
N PRO A 147 -2.52 21.11 -5.27
CA PRO A 147 -2.56 20.88 -3.82
C PRO A 147 -3.98 20.58 -3.30
N SER A 148 -5.01 21.20 -3.89
CA SER A 148 -6.41 20.94 -3.53
C SER A 148 -6.87 19.52 -3.88
N VAL A 149 -6.36 18.93 -4.97
CA VAL A 149 -6.63 17.53 -5.34
C VAL A 149 -5.91 16.59 -4.38
N LEU A 150 -4.64 16.86 -4.07
CA LEU A 150 -3.89 16.09 -3.07
C LEU A 150 -4.57 16.11 -1.69
N GLN A 151 -5.04 17.27 -1.23
CA GLN A 151 -5.80 17.39 0.02
C GLN A 151 -7.07 16.52 0.00
N ARG A 152 -7.80 16.52 -1.11
CA ARG A 152 -9.00 15.69 -1.26
C ARG A 152 -8.68 14.19 -1.24
N ILE A 153 -7.54 13.78 -1.80
CA ILE A 153 -7.06 12.39 -1.70
C ILE A 153 -6.77 12.02 -0.24
N CYS A 154 -6.12 12.91 0.54
CA CYS A 154 -5.90 12.68 1.98
C CYS A 154 -7.20 12.36 2.71
N LEU A 155 -8.21 13.23 2.50
CA LEU A 155 -9.50 13.13 3.19
C LEU A 155 -10.25 11.86 2.80
N SER A 156 -10.15 11.44 1.53
CA SER A 156 -10.75 10.18 1.09
C SER A 156 -9.98 8.95 1.55
N LEU A 157 -8.65 9.03 1.71
CA LEU A 157 -7.86 7.98 2.37
C LEU A 157 -8.32 7.79 3.81
N ASP A 158 -8.47 8.89 4.57
CA ASP A 158 -8.94 8.85 5.97
C ASP A 158 -10.33 8.22 6.09
N LYS A 159 -11.29 8.67 5.27
CA LYS A 159 -12.65 8.11 5.24
C LYS A 159 -12.66 6.63 4.89
N PHE A 160 -11.85 6.22 3.92
CA PHE A 160 -11.74 4.82 3.52
C PHE A 160 -11.12 3.97 4.64
N ALA A 161 -10.07 4.48 5.28
CA ALA A 161 -9.40 3.79 6.37
C ALA A 161 -10.32 3.62 7.58
N ASP A 162 -10.95 4.71 8.04
CA ASP A 162 -11.88 4.68 9.17
C ASP A 162 -13.05 3.70 8.93
N CYS A 163 -13.60 3.69 7.71
CA CYS A 163 -14.64 2.72 7.35
C CYS A 163 -14.12 1.28 7.43
N SER A 164 -12.96 1.04 6.80
CA SER A 164 -12.40 -0.31 6.68
C SER A 164 -12.03 -0.89 8.05
N VAL A 165 -11.32 -0.12 8.89
CA VAL A 165 -10.95 -0.55 10.24
C VAL A 165 -12.18 -0.94 11.06
N ARG A 166 -13.19 -0.07 11.10
CA ARG A 166 -14.44 -0.36 11.83
C ARG A 166 -15.18 -1.56 11.26
N ASN A 167 -15.22 -1.71 9.94
CA ASN A 167 -15.93 -2.80 9.29
C ASN A 167 -15.28 -4.16 9.61
N TYR A 168 -13.95 -4.24 9.56
CA TYR A 168 -13.21 -5.43 9.93
C TYR A 168 -13.30 -5.74 11.42
N GLY A 169 -13.24 -4.71 12.28
CA GLY A 169 -13.44 -4.86 13.72
C GLY A 169 -14.83 -5.35 14.09
N HIS A 170 -15.87 -4.78 13.46
CA HIS A 170 -17.25 -5.17 13.72
C HIS A 170 -17.55 -6.62 13.29
N LEU A 171 -17.06 -7.04 12.12
CA LEU A 171 -17.36 -8.37 11.57
C LEU A 171 -16.43 -9.47 12.10
N CYS A 172 -15.17 -9.15 12.40
CA CYS A 172 -14.13 -10.14 12.71
C CYS A 172 -13.31 -9.83 13.98
N GLY A 173 -13.75 -8.86 14.77
CA GLY A 173 -13.22 -8.58 16.10
C GLY A 173 -11.93 -7.76 16.12
N GLN A 174 -11.45 -7.49 17.34
CA GLN A 174 -10.36 -6.56 17.60
C GLN A 174 -9.03 -6.94 16.91
N SER A 175 -8.76 -8.24 16.74
CA SER A 175 -7.54 -8.69 16.04
C SER A 175 -7.53 -8.23 14.58
N SER A 176 -8.67 -8.36 13.89
CA SER A 176 -8.84 -7.87 12.52
C SER A 176 -8.79 -6.35 12.46
N GLU A 177 -9.42 -5.65 13.41
CA GLU A 177 -9.36 -4.20 13.52
C GLU A 177 -7.92 -3.69 13.61
N ASN A 178 -7.15 -4.21 14.57
CA ASN A 178 -5.78 -3.80 14.83
C ASN A 178 -4.86 -4.09 13.64
N PHE A 179 -5.03 -5.26 13.01
CA PHE A 179 -4.23 -5.65 11.85
C PHE A 179 -4.48 -4.71 10.66
N ILE A 180 -5.76 -4.40 10.37
CA ILE A 180 -6.14 -3.53 9.26
C ILE A 180 -5.78 -2.07 9.52
N ASP A 181 -5.95 -1.58 10.75
CA ASP A 181 -5.55 -0.22 11.13
C ASP A 181 -4.05 0.00 10.92
N ARG A 182 -3.22 -0.94 11.40
CA ARG A 182 -1.76 -0.90 11.19
C ARG A 182 -1.41 -0.93 9.71
N LEU A 183 -2.03 -1.82 8.92
CA LEU A 183 -1.75 -1.94 7.49
C LEU A 183 -2.11 -0.66 6.71
N LEU A 184 -3.25 -0.05 7.02
CA LEU A 184 -3.72 1.18 6.39
C LEU A 184 -2.88 2.39 6.81
N TRP A 185 -2.43 2.43 8.06
CA TRP A 185 -1.50 3.45 8.53
C TRP A 185 -0.18 3.39 7.77
N ILE A 186 0.43 2.20 7.63
CA ILE A 186 1.67 2.02 6.86
C ILE A 186 1.45 2.42 5.39
N SER A 187 0.32 2.03 4.81
CA SER A 187 -0.03 2.38 3.43
C SER A 187 -0.15 3.90 3.23
N ARG A 188 -0.77 4.59 4.18
CA ARG A 188 -0.88 6.05 4.16
C ARG A 188 0.49 6.72 4.27
N SER A 189 1.34 6.26 5.19
CA SER A 189 2.70 6.79 5.36
C SER A 189 3.54 6.57 4.10
N ALA A 190 3.46 5.39 3.49
CA ALA A 190 4.12 5.11 2.22
C ALA A 190 3.64 6.04 1.09
N ILE A 191 2.32 6.25 0.96
CA ILE A 191 1.75 7.18 -0.03
C ILE A 191 2.23 8.61 0.23
N TYR A 192 2.27 9.04 1.49
CA TYR A 192 2.81 10.35 1.85
C TYR A 192 4.26 10.50 1.38
N ASP A 193 5.12 9.55 1.74
CA ASP A 193 6.54 9.57 1.38
C ASP A 193 6.77 9.48 -0.13
N MET A 194 5.89 8.78 -0.86
CA MET A 194 5.93 8.74 -2.33
C MET A 194 5.57 10.10 -2.92
N LEU A 195 4.54 10.75 -2.39
CA LEU A 195 4.10 12.06 -2.87
C LEU A 195 5.15 13.14 -2.56
N THR A 196 5.87 13.06 -1.43
CA THR A 196 6.94 14.02 -1.12
C THR A 196 8.14 13.95 -2.06
N VAL A 197 8.33 12.83 -2.79
CA VAL A 197 9.34 12.74 -3.86
C VAL A 197 9.09 13.77 -4.96
N LYS A 198 7.83 14.13 -5.21
CA LYS A 198 7.42 15.11 -6.24
C LYS A 198 6.95 16.44 -5.67
N TRP A 199 6.27 16.44 -4.54
CA TRP A 199 5.74 17.64 -3.88
C TRP A 199 6.38 17.80 -2.49
N PRO A 200 7.47 18.58 -2.37
CA PRO A 200 8.21 18.72 -1.11
C PRO A 200 7.36 19.25 0.05
N ILE A 201 6.31 20.02 -0.25
CA ILE A 201 5.34 20.53 0.70
C ILE A 201 3.97 19.93 0.36
N LEU A 202 3.49 19.05 1.22
CA LEU A 202 2.15 18.46 1.10
C LEU A 202 1.13 19.25 1.93
N PRO A 203 -0.16 19.25 1.53
CA PRO A 203 -1.20 19.90 2.30
C PRO A 203 -1.24 19.42 3.77
N PRO A 204 -1.55 20.29 4.75
CA PRO A 204 -1.55 19.95 6.18
C PRO A 204 -2.42 18.73 6.54
N SER A 205 -3.43 18.42 5.71
CA SER A 205 -4.30 17.25 5.85
C SER A 205 -3.58 15.90 5.81
N PHE A 206 -2.40 15.81 5.20
CA PHE A 206 -1.59 14.59 5.25
C PHE A 206 -0.92 14.38 6.63
N GLY A 207 -0.68 15.47 7.38
CA GLY A 207 0.08 15.50 8.63
C GLY A 207 -0.71 15.26 9.92
N ARG A 208 -2.04 15.02 9.86
CA ARG A 208 -2.78 14.49 11.02
C ARG A 208 -2.54 12.98 11.14
N VAL A 209 -1.28 12.64 11.42
CA VAL A 209 -0.90 11.32 11.90
C VAL A 209 -1.50 11.21 13.31
N LYS A 210 -2.49 10.34 13.50
CA LYS A 210 -2.84 9.90 14.86
C LYS A 210 -1.56 9.30 15.45
N ASN A 211 -1.05 9.89 16.53
CA ASN A 211 0.05 9.33 17.31
C ASN A 211 -0.42 8.01 17.94
N TYR A 212 -0.31 6.91 17.19
CA TYR A 212 -0.52 5.58 17.75
C TYR A 212 0.76 5.12 18.45
N LEU A 213 0.85 5.47 19.73
CA LEU A 213 1.68 4.78 20.71
C LEU A 213 1.05 3.42 21.02
N PHE A 214 1.14 2.47 20.10
CA PHE A 214 0.85 1.06 20.41
C PHE A 214 1.94 0.17 19.79
N GLY A 215 2.78 -0.42 20.65
CA GLY A 215 3.52 -1.65 20.34
C GLY A 215 4.97 -1.55 19.85
N LEU A 216 5.55 -0.36 19.58
CA LEU A 216 6.98 -0.25 19.23
C LEU A 216 7.94 -0.37 20.43
N LYS A 217 7.51 -0.96 21.55
CA LYS A 217 8.43 -1.21 22.68
C LYS A 217 9.40 -2.37 22.45
N ASN A 218 9.28 -3.18 21.39
CA ASN A 218 10.15 -4.35 21.21
C ASN A 218 10.53 -4.71 19.74
N SER A 219 10.50 -3.78 18.78
CA SER A 219 11.08 -4.03 17.45
C SER A 219 12.31 -3.16 17.22
N LYS A 220 13.44 -3.82 17.04
CA LYS A 220 14.82 -3.32 16.97
C LYS A 220 15.12 -2.53 15.67
N TYR A 221 14.18 -1.74 15.18
CA TYR A 221 14.33 -0.95 13.96
C TYR A 221 13.93 0.51 14.20
N SER A 222 14.76 1.20 14.98
CA SER A 222 14.90 2.65 14.84
C SER A 222 15.54 2.93 13.47
N LEU A 223 14.72 3.25 12.49
CA LEU A 223 15.20 3.96 11.29
C LEU A 223 15.63 5.35 11.75
N HIS A 224 16.93 5.50 12.01
CA HIS A 224 17.58 6.80 12.11
C HIS A 224 17.34 7.57 10.82
N TYR A 225 16.39 8.50 10.84
CA TYR A 225 16.39 9.64 9.92
C TYR A 225 17.51 10.59 10.36
N GLY A 226 18.72 10.30 9.90
CA GLY A 226 19.83 11.24 9.95
C GLY A 226 19.51 12.40 9.01
N LYS A 227 19.47 13.61 9.60
CA LYS A 227 19.72 14.85 8.86
C LYS A 227 21.20 14.87 8.51
N GLU A 228 21.51 14.87 7.23
CA GLU A 228 22.71 15.49 6.65
C GLU A 228 22.28 16.23 5.39
#